data_AF-A0A534JKR5-F1
#
_entry.id   AF-A0A534JKR5-F1
#
_cell.length_a   1.000
_cell.length_b   1.000
_cell.length_c   1.000
_cell.angle_alpha   90.00
_cell.angle_beta   90.00
_cell.angle_gamma   90.00
#
_symmetry.space_group_name_H-M   'P 1'
#
loop_
_entity.id
_entity.type
_entity.pdbx_description
1 polymer ?
#
loop_
_entity_poly.entity_id
_entity_poly.type
_entity_poly.pdbx_seq_one_letter_code
_entity_poly.pdbx_strand_id
1 'polypeptide(L)'
;MKVVILDGYVDEPSNFGVPPYISPYPRYLAGAVRDAGHEWEYVTIDQVRAGRPLRGDILAVISGPIVPGKYLRGLPISQREIVRHASMFEGESVLGGPLARFRYFDESLSEPFDWVALRDFDPALHDRLADGEWKDR
;
A
#
# COMPACT_ATOMS: atom_id res chain seq x y z
N MET A 1 -10.94 -6.92 -11.95
CA MET A 1 -10.48 -5.61 -11.42
C MET A 1 -8.97 -5.54 -11.51
N LYS A 2 -8.43 -4.34 -11.70
CA LYS A 2 -7.00 -4.05 -11.71
C LYS A 2 -6.62 -3.33 -10.41
N VAL A 3 -5.75 -3.94 -9.62
CA VAL A 3 -5.22 -3.36 -8.36
C VAL A 3 -3.90 -2.66 -8.63
N VAL A 4 -3.79 -1.40 -8.24
CA VAL A 4 -2.54 -0.64 -8.25
C VAL A 4 -1.91 -0.76 -6.87
N ILE A 5 -0.80 -1.49 -6.79
CA ILE A 5 0.00 -1.65 -5.58
C ILE A 5 1.00 -0.51 -5.53
N LEU A 6 0.71 0.50 -4.69
CA LEU A 6 1.59 1.64 -4.46
C LEU A 6 2.54 1.33 -3.31
N ASP A 7 3.79 1.04 -3.66
CA ASP A 7 4.88 0.83 -2.71
C ASP A 7 5.44 2.19 -2.25
N GLY A 8 5.02 2.58 -1.05
CA GLY A 8 5.52 3.74 -0.34
C GLY A 8 6.85 3.54 0.37
N TYR A 9 7.47 2.36 0.21
CA TYR A 9 8.59 1.85 0.97
C TYR A 9 8.28 1.61 2.45
N VAL A 10 8.74 0.45 2.94
CA VAL A 10 8.65 0.06 4.34
C VAL A 10 10.06 -0.01 4.92
N ASP A 11 10.31 0.85 5.90
CA ASP A 11 11.62 0.97 6.56
C ASP A 11 11.65 0.15 7.85
N GLU A 12 11.69 -1.18 7.69
CA GLU A 12 11.83 -2.12 8.81
C GLU A 12 13.17 -2.86 8.71
N PRO A 13 13.87 -3.14 9.84
CA PRO A 13 15.15 -3.84 9.82
C PRO A 13 15.10 -5.22 9.17
N SER A 14 13.98 -5.94 9.32
CA SER A 14 13.72 -7.23 8.69
C SER A 14 13.59 -7.14 7.16
N ASN A 15 13.33 -5.94 6.65
CA ASN A 15 13.18 -5.67 5.23
C ASN A 15 14.46 -5.11 4.59
N PHE A 16 15.62 -5.29 5.23
CA PHE A 16 16.90 -5.03 4.58
C PHE A 16 17.32 -6.25 3.75
N GLY A 17 17.59 -6.07 2.45
CA GLY A 17 17.96 -7.18 1.57
C GLY A 17 18.95 -6.81 0.48
N VAL A 18 19.31 -7.81 -0.33
CA VAL A 18 20.29 -7.65 -1.42
C VAL A 18 19.62 -7.02 -2.64
N PRO A 19 20.19 -5.96 -3.24
CA PRO A 19 19.62 -5.34 -4.43
C PRO A 19 19.54 -6.28 -5.65
N PRO A 20 18.49 -6.18 -6.49
CA PRO A 20 17.31 -5.31 -6.32
C PRO A 20 16.34 -5.90 -5.28
N TYR A 21 16.04 -5.14 -4.23
CA TYR A 21 15.20 -5.58 -3.12
C TYR A 21 13.79 -4.97 -3.21
N ILE A 22 12.77 -5.81 -3.03
CA ILE A 22 11.35 -5.42 -2.89
C ILE A 22 10.86 -6.01 -1.56
N SER A 23 10.19 -5.20 -0.74
CA SER A 23 9.66 -5.67 0.54
C SER A 23 8.67 -6.83 0.36
N PRO A 24 8.42 -7.66 1.38
CA PRO A 24 7.47 -8.78 1.26
C PRO A 24 6.04 -8.30 0.99
N TYR A 25 5.63 -7.16 1.54
CA TYR A 25 4.24 -6.67 1.46
C TYR A 25 3.70 -6.56 0.02
N PRO A 26 4.36 -5.87 -0.93
CA PRO A 26 3.88 -5.81 -2.32
C PRO A 26 3.84 -7.20 -3.00
N ARG A 27 4.74 -8.11 -2.62
CA ARG A 27 4.83 -9.45 -3.20
C ARG A 27 3.67 -10.34 -2.75
N TYR A 28 3.35 -10.30 -1.46
CA TYR A 28 2.20 -11.03 -0.91
C TYR A 28 0.91 -10.48 -1.49
N LEU A 29 0.78 -9.15 -1.56
CA LEU A 29 -0.39 -8.52 -2.15
C LEU A 29 -0.57 -8.87 -3.63
N ALA A 30 0.51 -8.84 -4.43
CA ALA A 30 0.47 -9.29 -5.82
C ALA A 30 0.05 -10.76 -5.95
N GLY A 31 0.50 -11.63 -5.03
CA GLY A 31 0.08 -13.02 -4.94
C GLY A 31 -1.42 -13.16 -4.66
N ALA A 32 -1.92 -12.48 -3.62
CA ALA A 32 -3.33 -12.46 -3.23
C ALA A 32 -4.25 -11.95 -4.35
N VAL A 33 -3.88 -10.85 -5.01
CA VAL A 33 -4.66 -10.30 -6.13
C VAL A 33 -4.73 -11.30 -7.29
N ARG A 34 -3.60 -11.95 -7.61
CA ARG A 34 -3.54 -12.96 -8.66
C ARG A 34 -4.36 -14.20 -8.31
N ASP A 35 -4.29 -14.67 -7.06
CA ASP A 35 -5.01 -15.85 -6.58
C ASP A 35 -6.53 -15.64 -6.63
N ALA A 36 -6.99 -14.43 -6.31
CA ALA A 36 -8.39 -14.03 -6.48
C ALA A 36 -8.84 -13.92 -7.95
N GLY A 37 -7.94 -14.06 -8.93
CA GLY A 37 -8.26 -13.98 -10.36
C GLY A 37 -8.24 -12.57 -10.95
N HIS A 38 -7.55 -11.63 -10.30
CA HIS A 38 -7.49 -10.22 -10.69
C HIS A 38 -6.09 -9.81 -11.20
N GLU A 39 -6.03 -8.68 -11.90
CA GLU A 39 -4.77 -8.11 -12.38
C GLU A 39 -4.18 -7.14 -11.36
N TRP A 40 -2.86 -7.03 -11.32
CA TRP A 40 -2.16 -6.06 -10.49
C TRP A 40 -1.09 -5.30 -11.27
N GLU A 41 -0.80 -4.10 -10.81
CA GLU A 41 0.31 -3.27 -11.26
C GLU A 41 1.13 -2.80 -10.06
N TYR A 42 2.44 -3.03 -10.10
CA TYR A 42 3.37 -2.51 -9.09
C TYR A 42 3.87 -1.12 -9.49
N VAL A 43 3.71 -0.16 -8.58
CA VAL A 43 4.13 1.23 -8.74
C VAL A 43 4.86 1.68 -7.48
N THR A 44 6.05 2.28 -7.61
CA THR A 44 6.74 2.89 -6.46
C THR A 44 6.36 4.36 -6.31
N ILE A 45 6.47 4.88 -5.10
CA ILE A 45 6.28 6.32 -4.86
C ILE A 45 7.20 7.19 -5.72
N ASP A 46 8.44 6.76 -5.99
CA ASP A 46 9.35 7.50 -6.86
C ASP A 46 8.88 7.56 -8.31
N GLN A 47 8.22 6.51 -8.81
CA GLN A 47 7.59 6.54 -10.14
C GLN A 47 6.41 7.50 -10.18
N VAL A 48 5.58 7.54 -9.13
CA VAL A 48 4.46 8.49 -9.03
C VAL A 48 4.99 9.93 -8.97
N ARG A 49 6.03 10.19 -8.18
CA ARG A 49 6.73 11.49 -8.13
C ARG A 49 7.30 11.89 -9.48
N ALA A 50 7.75 10.92 -10.29
CA ALA A 50 8.20 11.12 -11.67
C ALA A 50 7.05 11.26 -12.70
N GLY A 51 5.79 11.28 -12.25
CA GLY A 51 4.61 11.52 -13.10
C GLY A 51 3.89 10.26 -13.58
N ARG A 52 4.23 9.05 -13.08
CA ARG A 52 3.47 7.84 -13.39
C ARG A 52 2.07 7.94 -12.77
N PRO A 53 0.99 7.89 -13.56
CA PRO A 53 -0.36 7.98 -13.02
C PRO A 53 -0.76 6.67 -12.33
N LEU A 54 -1.61 6.77 -11.30
CA LEU A 54 -2.24 5.62 -10.64
C LEU A 54 -3.58 5.35 -11.33
N ARG A 55 -3.69 4.26 -12.09
CA ARG A 55 -4.89 3.89 -12.85
C ARG A 55 -5.28 2.43 -12.63
N GLY A 56 -6.41 2.22 -11.98
CA GLY A 56 -7.01 0.91 -11.73
C GLY A 56 -8.35 1.07 -11.02
N ASP A 57 -8.91 -0.06 -10.58
CA ASP A 57 -10.17 -0.07 -9.84
C ASP A 57 -9.94 0.03 -8.32
N ILE A 58 -8.78 -0.45 -7.84
CA ILE A 58 -8.38 -0.38 -6.43
C ILE A 58 -6.96 0.15 -6.31
N LEU A 59 -6.74 1.13 -5.43
CA LEU A 59 -5.42 1.61 -5.02
C LEU A 59 -5.07 1.00 -3.66
N ALA A 60 -4.07 0.12 -3.63
CA ALA A 60 -3.55 -0.47 -2.42
C ALA A 60 -2.23 0.20 -2.02
N VAL A 61 -2.27 1.04 -1.00
CA VAL A 61 -1.12 1.81 -0.51
C VAL A 61 -0.43 1.05 0.61
N ILE A 62 0.86 0.78 0.43
CA ILE A 62 1.72 0.14 1.43
C ILE A 62 2.67 1.19 1.99
N SER A 63 2.68 1.37 3.32
CA SER A 63 3.61 2.29 3.97
C SER A 63 4.07 1.79 5.34
N GLY A 64 5.29 2.15 5.71
CA GLY A 64 5.86 1.95 7.04
C GLY A 64 6.04 3.27 7.82
N PRO A 65 6.27 3.21 9.14
CA PRO A 65 6.66 4.38 9.90
C PRO A 65 7.98 4.96 9.37
N ILE A 66 8.04 6.28 9.22
CA ILE A 66 9.27 6.98 8.84
C ILE A 66 10.14 7.14 10.08
N VAL A 67 11.37 6.63 10.03
CA VAL A 67 12.35 6.84 11.10
C VAL A 67 13.23 8.05 10.78
N PRO A 68 13.58 8.90 11.78
CA PRO A 68 14.52 9.99 11.55
C PRO A 68 15.89 9.45 11.10
N GLY A 69 16.35 9.88 9.92
CA GLY A 69 17.61 9.38 9.38
C GLY A 69 17.88 9.80 7.94
N LYS A 70 19.00 9.28 7.40
CA LYS A 70 19.36 9.45 5.99
C LYS A 70 18.89 8.22 5.21
N TYR A 71 18.04 8.46 4.23
CA TYR A 71 17.64 7.47 3.24
C TYR A 71 18.61 7.49 2.06
N LEU A 72 19.15 6.32 1.69
CA LEU A 72 20.24 6.24 0.71
C LEU A 72 19.80 6.39 -0.75
N ARG A 73 18.57 5.95 -1.10
CA ARG A 73 18.13 5.86 -2.51
C ARG A 73 16.75 6.44 -2.79
N GLY A 74 15.79 6.25 -1.90
CA GLY A 74 14.43 6.77 -2.04
C GLY A 74 13.88 7.16 -0.68
N LEU A 75 13.15 8.27 -0.64
CA LEU A 75 12.42 8.69 0.55
C LEU A 75 11.11 7.91 0.61
N PRO A 76 10.74 7.32 1.76
CA PRO A 76 9.42 6.77 1.94
C PRO A 76 8.32 7.79 1.60
N ILE A 77 7.15 7.29 1.25
CA ILE A 77 5.98 8.11 1.00
C ILE A 77 5.62 8.91 2.26
N SER A 78 5.38 10.21 2.11
CA SER A 78 4.94 11.05 3.22
C SER A 78 3.44 10.86 3.51
N GLN A 79 3.00 11.13 4.74
CA GLN A 79 1.57 11.12 5.09
C GLN A 79 0.74 12.03 4.17
N ARG A 80 1.30 13.19 3.77
CA ARG A 80 0.64 14.11 2.83
C ARG A 80 0.47 13.50 1.43
N GLU A 81 1.40 12.69 0.98
CA GLU A 81 1.29 11.96 -0.28
C GLU A 81 0.29 10.80 -0.17
N ILE A 82 0.33 10.04 0.93
CA ILE A 82 -0.64 8.97 1.20
C ILE A 82 -2.08 9.50 1.09
N VAL A 83 -2.39 10.54 1.88
CA VAL A 83 -3.74 11.15 1.91
C VAL A 83 -4.11 11.72 0.55
N ARG A 84 -3.19 12.44 -0.11
CA ARG A 84 -3.45 13.01 -1.44
C ARG A 84 -3.78 11.93 -2.47
N HIS A 85 -3.01 10.85 -2.50
CA HIS A 85 -3.22 9.80 -3.49
C HIS A 85 -4.51 9.03 -3.24
N ALA A 86 -4.87 8.77 -1.97
CA ALA A 86 -6.17 8.19 -1.63
C ALA A 86 -7.32 9.10 -2.08
N SER A 87 -7.31 10.38 -1.66
CA SER A 87 -8.40 11.33 -1.96
C SER A 87 -8.57 11.66 -3.45
N MET A 88 -7.53 11.51 -4.27
CA MET A 88 -7.59 11.79 -5.72
C MET A 88 -7.88 10.54 -6.56
N PHE A 89 -7.90 9.36 -5.96
CA PHE A 89 -8.14 8.13 -6.68
C PHE A 89 -9.65 7.97 -6.94
N GLU A 90 -10.03 7.64 -8.17
CA GLU A 90 -11.45 7.52 -8.56
C GLU A 90 -12.07 6.18 -8.14
N GLY A 91 -11.23 5.16 -7.89
CA GLY A 91 -11.64 3.84 -7.44
C GLY A 91 -11.57 3.66 -5.93
N GLU A 92 -11.67 2.41 -5.48
CA GLU A 92 -11.56 2.07 -4.06
C GLU A 92 -10.12 2.21 -3.59
N SER A 93 -9.93 2.69 -2.38
CA SER A 93 -8.62 2.96 -1.79
C SER A 93 -8.45 2.19 -0.49
N VAL A 94 -7.28 1.55 -0.36
CA VAL A 94 -6.97 0.72 0.81
C VAL A 94 -5.59 1.07 1.34
N LEU A 95 -5.50 1.33 2.64
CA LEU A 95 -4.24 1.52 3.35
C LEU A 95 -3.85 0.24 4.09
N GLY A 96 -2.60 -0.18 3.96
CA GLY A 96 -2.05 -1.27 4.76
C GLY A 96 -0.55 -1.13 5.01
N GLY A 97 0.02 -2.18 5.60
CA GLY A 97 1.39 -2.19 6.08
C GLY A 97 1.54 -1.61 7.49
N PRO A 98 2.78 -1.54 8.01
CA PRO A 98 3.04 -1.19 9.41
C PRO A 98 2.48 0.17 9.84
N LEU A 99 2.46 1.16 8.93
CA LEU A 99 1.92 2.48 9.25
C LEU A 99 0.42 2.42 9.57
N ALA A 100 -0.35 1.62 8.82
CA ALA A 100 -1.78 1.42 9.05
C ALA A 100 -2.03 0.84 10.45
N ARG A 101 -1.24 -0.16 10.85
CA ARG A 101 -1.33 -0.82 12.15
C ARG A 101 -0.98 0.11 13.32
N PHE A 102 0.11 0.88 13.21
CA PHE A 102 0.61 1.66 14.34
C PHE A 102 0.01 3.05 14.46
N ARG A 103 -0.67 3.55 13.42
CA ARG A 103 -1.30 4.89 13.41
C ARG A 103 -2.80 4.85 13.12
N TYR A 104 -3.46 3.74 13.39
CA TYR A 104 -4.90 3.58 13.18
C TYR A 104 -5.77 4.60 13.93
N PHE A 105 -5.26 5.17 15.02
CA PHE A 105 -5.94 6.19 15.82
C PHE A 105 -5.84 7.60 15.22
N ASP A 106 -5.03 7.80 14.18
CA ASP A 106 -4.93 9.08 13.48
C ASP A 106 -5.95 9.12 12.34
N GLU A 107 -7.14 9.64 12.65
CA GLU A 107 -8.25 9.78 11.71
C GLU A 107 -7.83 10.52 10.43
N SER A 108 -6.92 11.50 10.53
CA SER A 108 -6.44 12.25 9.37
C SER A 108 -5.66 11.41 8.34
N LEU A 109 -5.19 10.22 8.75
CA LEU A 109 -4.54 9.25 7.88
C LEU A 109 -5.55 8.23 7.33
N SER A 110 -6.50 7.78 8.14
CA SER A 110 -7.39 6.67 7.80
C SER A 110 -8.69 7.08 7.11
N GLU A 111 -9.29 8.22 7.47
CA GLU A 111 -10.57 8.69 6.89
C GLU A 111 -10.58 8.82 5.35
N PRO A 112 -9.47 9.17 4.68
CA PRO A 112 -9.44 9.25 3.22
C PRO A 112 -9.55 7.91 2.50
N PHE A 113 -9.45 6.78 3.21
CA PHE A 113 -9.47 5.45 2.64
C PHE A 113 -10.83 4.78 2.84
N ASP A 114 -11.26 4.01 1.83
CA ASP A 114 -12.45 3.16 1.95
C ASP A 114 -12.20 2.04 2.96
N TRP A 115 -10.97 1.51 2.99
CA TRP A 115 -10.57 0.46 3.92
C TRP A 115 -9.18 0.65 4.48
N VAL A 116 -8.98 0.16 5.71
CA VAL A 116 -7.68 0.10 6.36
C VAL A 116 -7.44 -1.31 6.89
N ALA A 117 -6.34 -1.92 6.45
CA ALA A 117 -5.87 -3.21 6.96
C ALA A 117 -4.95 -2.96 8.16
N LEU A 118 -5.48 -3.15 9.37
CA LEU A 118 -4.75 -3.00 10.63
C LEU A 118 -3.83 -4.19 10.90
N ARG A 119 -4.16 -5.33 10.30
CA ARG A 119 -3.44 -6.59 10.48
C ARG A 119 -2.92 -7.10 9.13
N ASP A 120 -3.41 -8.23 8.63
CA ASP A 120 -2.87 -8.83 7.40
C ASP A 120 -3.55 -8.19 6.16
N PHE A 121 -2.75 -7.48 5.37
CA PHE A 121 -3.26 -6.72 4.22
C PHE A 121 -3.63 -7.64 3.05
N ASP A 122 -2.82 -8.64 2.76
CA ASP A 122 -3.03 -9.55 1.64
C ASP A 122 -4.29 -10.43 1.78
N PRO A 123 -4.62 -11.05 2.92
CA PRO A 123 -5.87 -11.79 3.07
C PRO A 123 -7.09 -10.87 3.08
N ALA A 124 -6.99 -9.68 3.68
CA ALA A 124 -8.09 -8.72 3.71
C ALA A 124 -8.45 -8.25 2.29
N LEU A 125 -7.45 -7.91 1.48
CA LEU A 125 -7.67 -7.54 0.09
C LEU A 125 -8.13 -8.73 -0.76
N HIS A 126 -7.61 -9.94 -0.50
CA HIS A 126 -8.07 -11.16 -1.16
C HIS A 126 -9.58 -11.38 -0.93
N ASP A 127 -10.03 -11.40 0.33
CA ASP A 127 -11.44 -11.59 0.68
C ASP A 127 -12.32 -10.52 0.03
N ARG A 128 -11.85 -9.26 0.00
CA ARG A 128 -12.56 -8.16 -0.67
C ARG A 128 -12.71 -8.38 -2.17
N LEU A 129 -11.70 -8.95 -2.83
CA LEU A 129 -11.73 -9.24 -4.27
C LEU A 129 -12.56 -10.48 -4.59
N ALA A 130 -12.44 -11.55 -3.80
CA ALA A 130 -13.08 -12.84 -4.03
C ALA A 130 -14.55 -12.86 -3.61
N ASP A 131 -14.85 -12.34 -2.42
CA ASP A 131 -16.16 -12.47 -1.76
C ASP A 131 -16.93 -11.14 -1.72
N GLY A 132 -16.26 -10.01 -2.02
CA GLY A 132 -16.84 -8.68 -1.92
C GLY A 132 -16.91 -8.12 -0.50
N GLU A 133 -16.44 -8.87 0.50
CA GLU A 133 -16.46 -8.49 1.92
C GLU A 133 -15.08 -8.01 2.38
N TRP A 134 -15.03 -6.91 3.12
CA TRP A 134 -13.81 -6.49 3.82
C TRP A 134 -13.75 -7.10 5.22
N LYS A 135 -12.67 -7.83 5.52
CA LYS A 135 -12.40 -8.38 6.85
C LYS A 135 -10.98 -8.02 7.27
N ASP A 136 -10.86 -7.16 8.29
CA ASP A 136 -9.60 -6.97 8.98
C ASP A 136 -9.28 -8.26 9.76
N ARG A 137 -8.22 -8.98 9.38
CA ARG A 137 -7.82 -10.29 9.92
C ARG A 137 -6.44 -10.22 10.53
#